data_AF-A0A2V9A007-F1
#
_entry.id   AF-A0A2V9A007-F1
#
_cell.length_a   1.000
_cell.length_b   1.000
_cell.length_c   1.000
_cell.angle_alpha   90.00
_cell.angle_beta   90.00
_cell.angle_gamma   90.00
#
_symmetry.space_group_name_H-M   'P 1'
#
loop_
_entity.id
_entity.type
_entity.pdbx_description
1 polymer ?
#
loop_
_entity_poly.entity_id
_entity_poly.type
_entity_poly.pdbx_seq_one_letter_code
_entity_poly.pdbx_strand_id
1 'polypeptide(L)'
;MGPATAIGVQGSFNWERGPQHTTTWTSGYSQRATTITLGSTSGLSAGQWIILDQDNDRTDPGTVVVSDASTNSGSCQDEIFASDNSSPYSAPGRNFAIAGTVSGTSTACANGRYPDRNQFQIVQVTGISGNNVTITPGLYMPNWRSSQSPGAWWATTVIQKTGIENMSLDYS
;
A
#
# COMPACT_ATOMS: atom_id res chain seq x y z
N MET A 1 0.77 -10.62 -36.74
CA MET A 1 1.10 -10.06 -35.41
C MET A 1 2.61 -9.93 -35.35
N GLY A 2 3.14 -8.71 -35.24
CA GLY A 2 4.59 -8.50 -35.12
C GLY A 2 5.10 -8.96 -33.74
N PRO A 3 6.38 -9.34 -33.61
CA PRO A 3 6.94 -9.72 -32.32
C PRO A 3 6.97 -8.51 -31.39
N ALA A 4 6.43 -8.66 -30.18
CA ALA A 4 6.59 -7.68 -29.12
C ALA A 4 8.06 -7.67 -28.68
N THR A 5 8.75 -6.55 -28.80
CA THR A 5 10.10 -6.35 -28.28
C THR A 5 10.01 -5.77 -26.87
N ALA A 6 10.66 -6.43 -25.90
CA ALA A 6 10.72 -5.99 -24.51
C ALA A 6 12.16 -5.98 -24.02
N ILE A 7 12.53 -4.96 -23.25
CA ILE A 7 13.78 -4.93 -22.46
C ILE A 7 13.42 -5.41 -21.05
N GLY A 8 13.97 -6.56 -20.65
CA GLY A 8 13.73 -7.16 -19.34
C GLY A 8 14.88 -6.89 -18.37
N VAL A 9 14.57 -6.31 -17.22
CA VAL A 9 15.48 -6.19 -16.07
C VAL A 9 14.77 -6.83 -14.89
N GLN A 10 15.23 -8.00 -14.45
CA GLN A 10 14.47 -8.82 -13.50
C GLN A 10 15.25 -9.20 -12.23
N GLY A 11 14.61 -8.94 -11.09
CA GLY A 11 14.97 -9.44 -9.78
C GLY A 11 13.83 -10.30 -9.24
N SER A 12 13.57 -10.21 -7.95
CA SER A 12 12.41 -10.85 -7.34
C SER A 12 11.08 -10.33 -7.90
N PHE A 13 10.13 -11.23 -8.15
CA PHE A 13 8.72 -10.87 -8.30
C PHE A 13 8.13 -10.64 -6.91
N ASN A 14 8.11 -9.38 -6.46
CA ASN A 14 7.81 -8.98 -5.10
C ASN A 14 6.96 -7.70 -5.12
N TRP A 15 5.71 -7.81 -4.67
CA TRP A 15 4.70 -6.75 -4.72
C TRP A 15 3.72 -6.90 -3.55
N GLU A 16 2.89 -5.89 -3.30
CA GLU A 16 2.09 -5.73 -2.08
C GLU A 16 1.07 -6.86 -1.84
N ARG A 17 0.60 -7.57 -2.89
CA ARG A 17 -0.28 -8.75 -2.73
C ARG A 17 0.42 -10.09 -3.02
N GLY A 18 1.70 -10.07 -3.31
CA GLY A 18 2.52 -11.26 -3.50
C GLY A 18 3.96 -11.03 -3.07
N PRO A 19 4.20 -10.71 -1.78
CA PRO A 19 5.54 -10.52 -1.27
C PRO A 19 6.28 -11.85 -1.18
N GLN A 20 7.58 -11.85 -1.44
CA GLN A 20 8.39 -13.06 -1.27
C GLN A 20 8.66 -13.38 0.20
N HIS A 21 8.89 -12.34 1.00
CA HIS A 21 8.98 -12.42 2.45
C HIS A 21 8.03 -11.39 3.04
N THR A 22 7.31 -11.78 4.08
CA THR A 22 6.41 -10.88 4.81
C THR A 22 6.39 -11.23 6.29
N THR A 23 6.20 -10.21 7.12
CA THR A 23 6.05 -10.36 8.56
C THR A 23 5.21 -9.22 9.12
N THR A 24 4.75 -9.37 10.36
CA THR A 24 4.06 -8.30 11.08
C THR A 24 5.07 -7.27 11.59
N TRP A 25 4.66 -6.00 11.65
CA TRP A 25 5.41 -4.94 12.32
C TRP A 25 4.70 -4.60 13.62
N THR A 26 5.32 -4.90 14.77
CA THR A 26 4.65 -4.99 16.08
C THR A 26 4.97 -3.85 17.04
N SER A 27 6.05 -3.08 16.81
CA SER A 27 6.42 -1.95 17.68
C SER A 27 7.38 -0.96 17.02
N GLY A 28 7.57 0.22 17.63
CA GLY A 28 8.50 1.25 17.13
C GLY A 28 7.89 2.23 16.14
N TYR A 29 6.58 2.50 16.25
CA TYR A 29 5.81 3.31 15.30
C TYR A 29 6.05 4.83 15.36
N SER A 30 6.81 5.31 16.34
CA SER A 30 6.98 6.76 16.55
C SER A 30 7.67 7.41 15.36
N GLN A 31 7.23 8.61 14.97
CA GLN A 31 7.92 9.39 13.95
C GLN A 31 9.41 9.53 14.30
N ARG A 32 10.29 9.42 13.30
CA ARG A 32 11.75 9.40 13.42
C ARG A 32 12.34 8.20 14.15
N ALA A 33 11.54 7.22 14.58
CA ALA A 33 12.08 5.97 15.12
C ALA A 33 13.01 5.34 14.09
N THR A 34 14.21 4.97 14.55
CA THR A 34 15.23 4.27 13.77
C THR A 34 15.29 2.79 14.14
N THR A 35 14.46 2.33 15.07
CA THR A 35 14.35 0.93 15.46
C THR A 35 12.88 0.55 15.50
N ILE A 36 12.56 -0.54 14.80
CA ILE A 36 11.22 -1.14 14.76
C ILE A 36 11.32 -2.60 15.24
N THR A 37 10.22 -3.15 15.72
CA THR A 37 10.14 -4.58 16.08
C THR A 37 9.30 -5.32 15.07
N LEU A 38 9.86 -6.36 14.46
CA LEU A 38 9.14 -7.23 13.53
C LEU A 38 8.66 -8.51 14.23
N GLY A 39 7.66 -9.20 13.66
CA GLY A 39 7.22 -10.51 14.13
C GLY A 39 8.28 -11.59 13.89
N SER A 40 9.04 -11.48 12.81
CA SER A 40 10.15 -12.35 12.45
C SER A 40 11.19 -11.58 11.64
N THR A 41 12.46 -11.93 11.80
CA THR A 41 13.58 -11.43 10.99
C THR A 41 14.22 -12.52 10.13
N SER A 42 13.57 -13.70 10.05
CA SER A 42 14.03 -14.80 9.20
C SER A 42 14.12 -14.37 7.74
N GLY A 43 15.27 -14.56 7.10
CA GLY A 43 15.50 -14.15 5.71
C GLY A 43 15.76 -12.65 5.52
N LEU A 44 15.85 -11.87 6.61
CA LEU A 44 16.26 -10.46 6.59
C LEU A 44 17.73 -10.33 7.01
N SER A 45 18.44 -9.37 6.44
CA SER A 45 19.86 -9.10 6.65
C SER A 45 20.13 -7.60 6.59
N ALA A 46 21.16 -7.14 7.31
CA ALA A 46 21.62 -5.76 7.20
C ALA A 46 22.02 -5.42 5.75
N GLY A 47 21.69 -4.21 5.32
CA GLY A 47 21.85 -3.73 3.95
C GLY A 47 20.63 -3.95 3.04
N GLN A 48 19.69 -4.82 3.42
CA GLN A 48 18.47 -5.05 2.62
C GLN A 48 17.48 -3.91 2.73
N TRP A 49 16.72 -3.72 1.64
CA TRP A 49 15.57 -2.83 1.60
C TRP A 49 14.31 -3.58 2.04
N ILE A 50 13.50 -2.92 2.84
CA ILE A 50 12.23 -3.41 3.37
C ILE A 50 11.17 -2.35 3.11
N ILE A 51 9.98 -2.82 2.75
CA ILE A 51 8.80 -2.00 2.60
C ILE A 51 7.96 -2.16 3.87
N LEU A 52 7.70 -1.05 4.54
CA LEU A 52 6.77 -0.96 5.65
C LEU A 52 5.42 -0.51 5.13
N ASP A 53 4.34 -1.13 5.61
CA ASP A 53 2.99 -0.76 5.22
C ASP A 53 1.98 -0.89 6.35
N GLN A 54 0.82 -0.27 6.17
CA GLN A 54 -0.33 -0.42 7.03
C GLN A 54 -1.61 -0.24 6.20
N ASP A 55 -2.72 -0.75 6.73
CA ASP A 55 -4.04 -0.62 6.10
C ASP A 55 -4.55 0.84 6.16
N ASN A 56 -5.47 1.15 5.25
CA ASN A 56 -6.32 2.34 5.24
C ASN A 56 -6.82 2.77 6.63
N ASP A 57 -6.89 4.08 6.81
CA ASP A 57 -7.75 4.70 7.80
C ASP A 57 -9.22 4.53 7.37
N ARG A 58 -10.02 3.87 8.22
CA ARG A 58 -11.47 3.69 7.99
C ARG A 58 -12.32 4.88 8.47
N THR A 59 -11.72 5.73 9.28
CA THR A 59 -12.33 6.91 9.89
C THR A 59 -11.24 7.95 10.09
N ASP A 60 -11.58 9.24 9.99
CA ASP A 60 -10.65 10.31 10.32
C ASP A 60 -10.23 10.22 11.80
N PRO A 61 -8.92 10.02 12.11
CA PRO A 61 -8.43 9.94 13.47
C PRO A 61 -8.17 11.32 14.11
N GLY A 62 -8.47 12.42 13.41
CA GLY A 62 -8.14 13.79 13.82
C GLY A 62 -6.66 14.13 13.64
N THR A 63 -5.93 13.31 12.87
CA THR A 63 -4.50 13.47 12.55
C THR A 63 -4.28 13.34 11.04
N VAL A 64 -3.09 12.88 10.61
CA VAL A 64 -2.89 12.47 9.22
C VAL A 64 -3.83 11.31 8.91
N VAL A 65 -4.64 11.50 7.87
CA VAL A 65 -5.51 10.50 7.26
C VAL A 65 -4.82 9.90 6.04
N VAL A 66 -4.80 8.58 5.95
CA VAL A 66 -4.34 7.83 4.79
C VAL A 66 -5.42 6.85 4.39
N SER A 67 -6.15 7.18 3.32
CA SER A 67 -7.21 6.34 2.76
C SER A 67 -7.20 6.42 1.22
N ASP A 68 -7.55 5.34 0.53
CA ASP A 68 -7.91 5.37 -0.89
C ASP A 68 -9.42 5.57 -1.13
N ALA A 69 -10.22 5.52 -0.05
CA ALA A 69 -11.63 5.84 0.00
C ALA A 69 -11.90 7.15 0.76
N SER A 70 -13.07 7.77 0.55
CA SER A 70 -13.46 8.96 1.31
C SER A 70 -13.62 8.62 2.81
N THR A 71 -13.01 9.41 3.70
CA THR A 71 -13.03 9.18 5.16
C THR A 71 -14.28 9.65 5.87
N ASN A 72 -15.25 10.19 5.13
CA ASN A 72 -16.47 10.80 5.65
C ASN A 72 -17.65 9.83 5.78
N SER A 73 -17.44 8.53 5.64
CA SER A 73 -18.49 7.53 5.90
C SER A 73 -17.84 6.21 6.26
N GLY A 74 -18.35 5.50 7.25
CA GLY A 74 -17.92 4.15 7.66
C GLY A 74 -18.23 3.07 6.61
N SER A 75 -17.83 3.31 5.36
CA SER A 75 -18.09 2.53 4.16
C SER A 75 -16.87 2.65 3.26
N CYS A 76 -16.24 1.53 2.83
CA CYS A 76 -15.28 1.63 1.72
C CYS A 76 -16.07 2.06 0.48
N GLN A 77 -15.69 3.18 -0.08
CA GLN A 77 -16.28 3.70 -1.30
C GLN A 77 -15.46 3.16 -2.46
N ASP A 78 -15.86 2.02 -2.97
CA ASP A 78 -15.50 1.61 -4.31
C ASP A 78 -16.33 2.47 -5.29
N GLU A 79 -15.64 3.49 -5.85
CA GLU A 79 -15.97 4.41 -6.94
C GLU A 79 -17.27 5.27 -6.93
N ILE A 80 -17.06 6.58 -7.08
CA ILE A 80 -18.08 7.60 -7.41
C ILE A 80 -18.36 7.51 -8.92
N PHE A 81 -19.53 7.00 -9.31
CA PHE A 81 -20.06 7.21 -10.66
C PHE A 81 -20.62 8.64 -10.76
N ALA A 82 -20.08 9.46 -11.67
CA ALA A 82 -20.52 10.84 -11.89
C ALA A 82 -22.02 10.90 -12.24
N SER A 83 -22.81 11.65 -11.47
CA SER A 83 -24.17 12.02 -11.85
C SER A 83 -24.14 13.30 -12.70
N ASP A 84 -24.43 13.18 -13.98
CA ASP A 84 -24.83 14.34 -14.81
C ASP A 84 -26.27 14.72 -14.46
N ASN A 85 -26.44 15.81 -13.71
CA ASN A 85 -27.75 16.32 -13.32
C ASN A 85 -28.30 17.37 -14.30
N SER A 86 -27.72 17.46 -15.51
CA SER A 86 -28.08 18.48 -16.51
C SER A 86 -28.77 17.93 -17.76
N SER A 87 -28.99 16.61 -17.85
CA SER A 87 -29.61 16.01 -19.03
C SER A 87 -31.14 16.19 -19.03
N PRO A 88 -31.73 16.91 -20.02
CA PRO A 88 -33.18 17.08 -20.17
C PRO A 88 -33.91 15.82 -20.68
N TYR A 89 -33.22 14.67 -20.76
CA TYR A 89 -33.72 13.43 -21.37
C TYR A 89 -34.13 12.32 -20.37
N SER A 90 -34.14 12.55 -19.05
CA SER A 90 -34.57 11.52 -18.08
C SER A 90 -36.10 11.52 -17.88
N ALA A 91 -36.75 10.44 -18.33
CA ALA A 91 -38.20 10.24 -18.21
C ALA A 91 -38.69 10.23 -16.75
N PRO A 92 -39.93 10.71 -16.48
CA PRO A 92 -40.50 10.67 -15.13
C PRO A 92 -40.63 9.23 -14.63
N GLY A 93 -40.03 8.95 -13.47
CA GLY A 93 -40.09 7.64 -12.82
C GLY A 93 -38.85 6.77 -12.95
N ARG A 94 -37.76 7.23 -13.60
CA ARG A 94 -36.45 6.57 -13.51
C ARG A 94 -35.49 7.36 -12.63
N ASN A 95 -35.81 7.41 -11.34
CA ASN A 95 -34.83 7.75 -10.33
C ASN A 95 -33.78 6.63 -10.34
N PHE A 96 -32.61 6.90 -10.90
CA PHE A 96 -31.42 6.14 -10.52
C PHE A 96 -31.21 6.45 -9.04
N ALA A 97 -31.43 5.45 -8.20
CA ALA A 97 -31.49 5.64 -6.76
C ALA A 97 -30.23 6.37 -6.28
N ILE A 98 -30.45 7.37 -5.44
CA ILE A 98 -29.47 7.83 -4.44
C ILE A 98 -28.74 6.58 -3.94
N ALA A 99 -27.41 6.62 -3.96
CA ALA A 99 -26.60 5.74 -3.15
C ALA A 99 -27.15 5.86 -1.73
N GLY A 100 -28.04 4.94 -1.34
CA GLY A 100 -28.29 4.69 0.05
C GLY A 100 -26.91 4.45 0.62
N THR A 101 -26.54 5.20 1.65
CA THR A 101 -25.41 4.87 2.51
C THR A 101 -25.35 3.35 2.56
N VAL A 102 -24.34 2.74 1.95
CA VAL A 102 -24.07 1.32 2.16
C VAL A 102 -23.46 1.26 3.56
N SER A 103 -24.30 1.53 4.56
CA SER A 103 -24.05 1.23 5.96
C SER A 103 -24.30 -0.26 6.10
N GLY A 104 -23.33 -1.04 5.68
CA GLY A 104 -23.43 -2.47 5.72
C GLY A 104 -22.25 -3.06 4.99
N THR A 105 -21.29 -3.55 5.77
CA THR A 105 -20.74 -4.90 5.61
C THR A 105 -20.81 -5.46 4.18
N SER A 106 -20.27 -4.76 3.18
CA SER A 106 -19.92 -5.47 1.97
C SER A 106 -18.87 -6.47 2.45
N THR A 107 -19.12 -7.74 2.22
CA THR A 107 -18.18 -8.81 2.54
C THR A 107 -16.84 -8.62 1.81
N ALA A 108 -16.73 -7.64 0.91
CA ALA A 108 -15.49 -7.15 0.33
C ALA A 108 -14.68 -6.26 1.31
N CYS A 109 -15.32 -5.27 1.93
CA CYS A 109 -14.74 -4.40 2.96
C CYS A 109 -14.46 -5.12 4.28
N ALA A 110 -15.43 -5.94 4.71
CA ALA A 110 -15.39 -6.60 6.02
C ALA A 110 -14.42 -7.80 6.05
N ASN A 111 -14.13 -8.43 4.90
CA ASN A 111 -13.19 -9.56 4.84
C ASN A 111 -11.77 -9.17 4.42
N GLY A 112 -11.41 -7.88 4.31
CA GLY A 112 -10.06 -7.49 3.92
C GLY A 112 -9.59 -8.20 2.63
N ARG A 113 -10.53 -8.46 1.70
CA ARG A 113 -10.27 -9.29 0.53
C ARG A 113 -9.22 -8.67 -0.38
N TYR A 114 -9.00 -7.37 -0.21
CA TYR A 114 -7.84 -6.64 -0.63
C TYR A 114 -7.30 -5.92 0.62
N PRO A 115 -6.10 -6.22 1.11
CA PRO A 115 -5.47 -5.36 2.10
C PRO A 115 -5.23 -4.03 1.38
N ASP A 116 -6.07 -3.03 1.66
CA ASP A 116 -5.96 -1.68 1.12
C ASP A 116 -4.81 -0.99 1.86
N ARG A 117 -3.61 -1.48 1.56
CA ARG A 117 -2.33 -1.00 2.05
C ARG A 117 -2.03 0.21 1.21
N ASN A 118 -2.10 1.39 1.78
CA ASN A 118 -2.04 2.65 1.04
C ASN A 118 -1.03 3.63 1.64
N GLN A 119 -0.57 3.35 2.86
CA GLN A 119 0.60 3.99 3.42
C GLN A 119 1.80 3.05 3.33
N PHE A 120 2.83 3.48 2.62
CA PHE A 120 4.07 2.73 2.47
C PHE A 120 5.29 3.60 2.79
N GLN A 121 6.32 2.99 3.36
CA GLN A 121 7.66 3.59 3.42
C GLN A 121 8.72 2.54 3.13
N ILE A 122 9.62 2.85 2.20
CA ILE A 122 10.78 2.00 1.90
C ILE A 122 11.95 2.45 2.78
N VAL A 123 12.58 1.52 3.48
CA VAL A 123 13.72 1.77 4.38
C VAL A 123 14.81 0.72 4.18
N GLN A 124 16.05 1.06 4.51
CA GLN A 124 17.18 0.15 4.53
C GLN A 124 17.43 -0.36 5.95
N VAL A 125 17.65 -1.67 6.11
CA VAL A 125 18.08 -2.27 7.38
C VAL A 125 19.56 -1.96 7.62
N THR A 126 19.90 -1.42 8.78
CA THR A 126 21.28 -1.17 9.20
C THR A 126 21.75 -2.09 10.31
N GLY A 127 20.84 -2.76 11.02
CA GLY A 127 21.17 -3.74 12.06
C GLY A 127 19.98 -4.60 12.47
N ILE A 128 20.25 -5.81 12.96
CA ILE A 128 19.24 -6.76 13.44
C ILE A 128 19.71 -7.33 14.77
N SER A 129 18.85 -7.28 15.79
CA SER A 129 19.07 -7.90 17.10
C SER A 129 17.78 -8.62 17.52
N GLY A 130 17.73 -9.93 17.32
CA GLY A 130 16.49 -10.70 17.42
C GLY A 130 15.44 -10.13 16.46
N ASN A 131 14.32 -9.68 17.02
CA ASN A 131 13.23 -9.05 16.28
C ASN A 131 13.32 -7.52 16.18
N ASN A 132 14.30 -6.90 16.82
CA ASN A 132 14.54 -5.46 16.71
C ASN A 132 15.40 -5.17 15.49
N VAL A 133 14.87 -4.38 14.58
CA VAL A 133 15.48 -4.02 13.30
C VAL A 133 15.78 -2.53 13.32
N THR A 134 17.05 -2.17 13.13
CA THR A 134 17.47 -0.78 12.96
C THR A 134 17.35 -0.42 11.49
N ILE A 135 16.75 0.73 11.20
CA ILE A 135 16.39 1.19 9.86
C ILE A 135 16.94 2.59 9.58
N THR A 136 17.18 2.89 8.30
CA THR A 136 17.47 4.24 7.82
C THR A 136 16.76 4.48 6.48
N PRO A 137 16.16 5.67 6.27
CA PRO A 137 15.91 6.72 7.25
C PRO A 137 14.89 6.27 8.31
N GLY A 138 14.74 7.06 9.37
CA GLY A 138 13.68 6.83 10.37
C GLY A 138 12.28 7.05 9.78
N LEU A 139 11.24 6.68 10.53
CA LEU A 139 9.85 6.79 10.07
C LEU A 139 9.46 8.24 9.78
N TYR A 140 8.87 8.50 8.61
CA TYR A 140 8.48 9.84 8.20
C TYR A 140 7.16 10.30 8.79
N MET A 141 6.17 9.41 8.83
CA MET A 141 4.80 9.75 9.20
C MET A 141 4.53 9.47 10.69
N PRO A 142 3.73 10.31 11.36
CA PRO A 142 3.44 10.15 12.78
C PRO A 142 2.26 9.21 13.08
N ASN A 143 1.56 8.69 12.07
CA ASN A 143 0.30 7.95 12.20
C ASN A 143 0.43 6.42 11.99
N TRP A 144 1.66 5.88 12.02
CA TRP A 144 1.88 4.44 12.10
C TRP A 144 1.35 3.90 13.43
N ARG A 145 0.57 2.82 13.42
CA ARG A 145 -0.04 2.29 14.66
C ARG A 145 -0.56 0.87 14.54
N SER A 146 -0.53 0.14 15.65
CA SER A 146 -0.93 -1.28 15.71
C SER A 146 -2.36 -1.56 15.27
N SER A 147 -3.28 -0.59 15.39
CA SER A 147 -4.67 -0.72 14.97
C SER A 147 -4.89 -0.70 13.45
N GLN A 148 -3.84 -0.48 12.66
CA GLN A 148 -3.88 -0.44 11.19
C GLN A 148 -3.10 -1.61 10.57
N SER A 149 -3.02 -2.72 11.31
CA SER A 149 -2.39 -3.98 10.89
C SER A 149 -0.97 -3.81 10.29
N PRO A 150 -0.01 -3.10 10.91
CA PRO A 150 1.25 -2.80 10.23
C PRO A 150 2.03 -4.04 9.79
N GLY A 151 2.58 -3.99 8.58
CA GLY A 151 3.32 -5.07 7.95
C GLY A 151 4.70 -4.63 7.47
N ALA A 152 5.53 -5.62 7.20
CA ALA A 152 6.82 -5.45 6.55
C ALA A 152 7.05 -6.57 5.54
N TRP A 153 7.53 -6.22 4.35
CA TRP A 153 7.84 -7.17 3.29
C TRP A 153 9.07 -6.78 2.49
N TRP A 154 9.73 -7.78 1.89
CA TRP A 154 10.97 -7.57 1.15
C TRP A 154 11.22 -8.64 0.09
N ALA A 155 12.05 -8.26 -0.88
CA ALA A 155 12.52 -9.14 -1.94
C ALA A 155 13.76 -9.94 -1.49
N THR A 156 13.91 -11.14 -2.03
CA THR A 156 15.15 -11.95 -1.90
C THR A 156 16.28 -11.37 -2.75
N THR A 157 15.99 -11.06 -4.01
CA THR A 157 16.95 -10.59 -5.02
C THR A 157 16.57 -9.19 -5.43
N VAL A 158 17.37 -8.21 -5.02
CA VAL A 158 17.20 -6.80 -5.39
C VAL A 158 18.22 -6.47 -6.46
N ILE A 159 17.76 -5.93 -7.58
CA ILE A 159 18.66 -5.37 -8.59
C ILE A 159 19.15 -4.02 -8.07
N GLN A 160 20.46 -3.85 -8.01
CA GLN A 160 21.10 -2.61 -7.59
C GLN A 160 22.21 -2.26 -8.57
N LYS A 161 22.50 -0.97 -8.71
CA LYS A 161 23.60 -0.46 -9.54
C LYS A 161 23.51 -0.89 -11.01
N THR A 162 22.29 -1.02 -11.53
CA THR A 162 22.03 -1.27 -12.95
C THR A 162 21.51 0.02 -13.59
N GLY A 163 22.06 0.37 -14.76
CA GLY A 163 21.57 1.47 -15.58
C GLY A 163 21.00 0.96 -16.89
N ILE A 164 20.03 1.69 -17.44
CA ILE A 164 19.61 1.55 -18.84
C ILE A 164 20.21 2.73 -19.59
N GLU A 165 21.11 2.47 -20.53
CA GLU A 165 21.84 3.51 -21.25
C GLU A 165 21.48 3.52 -22.74
N ASN A 166 21.60 4.70 -23.37
CA ASN A 166 21.36 4.90 -24.81
C ASN A 166 19.99 4.38 -25.30
N MET A 167 18.94 4.60 -24.50
CA MET A 167 17.57 4.20 -24.83
C MET A 167 17.02 5.04 -26.00
N SER A 168 16.63 4.38 -27.09
CA SER A 168 15.81 4.97 -28.16
C SER A 168 14.43 4.31 -28.19
N LEU A 169 13.37 5.11 -28.14
CA LEU A 169 11.98 4.65 -28.29
C LEU A 169 11.47 5.11 -29.66
N ASP A 170 11.02 4.18 -30.49
CA ASP A 170 10.29 4.49 -31.71
C ASP A 170 8.79 4.26 -31.45
N TYR A 171 7.96 5.25 -31.80
CA TYR A 171 6.51 5.24 -31.59
C TYR A 171 5.75 5.52 -32.91
N SER A 172 6.38 5.30 -34.07
CA SER A 172 5.74 5.52 -35.38
C SER A 172 4.43 4.76 -35.56
#